data_AF-A0A7C1EI13-F1
#
_entry.id   AF-A0A7C1EI13-F1
#
_cell.length_a   1.000
_cell.length_b   1.000
_cell.length_c   1.000
_cell.angle_alpha   90.00
_cell.angle_beta   90.00
_cell.angle_gamma   90.00
#
_symmetry.space_group_name_H-M   'P 1'
#
loop_
_entity.id
_entity.type
_entity.pdbx_description
1 polymer ?
#
loop_
_entity_poly.entity_id
_entity_poly.type
_entity_poly.pdbx_seq_one_letter_code
_entity_poly.pdbx_strand_id
1 'polypeptide(L)'
;MSRVTPSRQQYLDFKKQFPDAIVMFRLGDFYEMFDQDAETASRELDLVLTGRAVAKGERVPMCGVPHHAVDTYIARLVERGYHVAVVEQIGNEPINGLTPREVSRVITPGTVIEPGMLSEDRHNYLLALAPEPDRDRTGWAGVGLAYVDITTGEFAATEL
;
A
#
# COMPACT_ATOMS: atom_id res chain seq x y z
N MET A 1 -8.77 15.48 25.55
CA MET A 1 -8.52 14.89 24.20
C MET A 1 -7.03 14.86 24.01
N SER A 2 -6.43 13.67 23.96
CA SER A 2 -4.98 13.51 23.76
C SER A 2 -4.60 14.16 22.43
N ARG A 3 -3.69 15.13 22.49
CA ARG A 3 -3.29 15.94 21.35
C ARG A 3 -2.36 15.07 20.48
N VAL A 4 -2.94 14.40 19.48
CA VAL A 4 -2.20 13.63 18.48
C VAL A 4 -1.15 14.55 17.85
N THR A 5 0.09 14.06 17.69
CA THR A 5 1.14 14.88 17.08
C THR A 5 0.80 15.19 15.61
N PRO A 6 1.20 16.35 15.07
CA PRO A 6 0.92 16.71 13.67
C PRO A 6 1.37 15.63 12.67
N SER A 7 2.54 15.03 12.88
CA SER A 7 3.03 13.94 12.02
C SER A 7 2.18 12.68 12.11
N ARG A 8 1.65 12.35 13.29
CA ARG A 8 0.77 11.20 13.47
C ARG A 8 -0.59 11.44 12.82
N GLN A 9 -1.13 12.66 12.91
CA GLN A 9 -2.35 13.02 12.21
C GLN A 9 -2.18 12.86 10.69
N GLN A 10 -1.07 13.37 10.14
CA GLN A 10 -0.75 13.22 8.71
C GLN A 10 -0.70 11.74 8.29
N TYR A 11 -0.09 10.85 9.09
CA TYR A 11 -0.11 9.41 8.82
C TYR A 11 -1.54 8.84 8.80
N LEU A 12 -2.36 9.17 9.81
CA LEU A 12 -3.75 8.69 9.91
C LEU A 12 -4.60 9.16 8.72
N ASP A 13 -4.35 10.37 8.22
CA ASP A 13 -5.04 10.92 7.05
C ASP A 13 -4.69 10.14 5.77
N PHE A 14 -3.43 9.69 5.62
CA PHE A 14 -3.06 8.78 4.53
C PHE A 14 -3.65 7.39 4.72
N LYS A 15 -3.59 6.83 5.94
CA LYS A 15 -4.18 5.51 6.20
C LYS A 15 -5.68 5.47 5.94
N LYS A 16 -6.40 6.57 6.20
CA LYS A 16 -7.82 6.71 5.85
C LYS A 16 -8.08 6.67 4.34
N GLN A 17 -7.16 7.17 3.53
CA GLN A 17 -7.25 7.13 2.07
C GLN A 17 -6.93 5.73 1.51
N PHE A 18 -6.06 4.98 2.20
CA PHE A 18 -5.65 3.63 1.81
C PHE A 18 -5.91 2.62 2.94
N PRO A 19 -7.19 2.35 3.28
CA PRO A 19 -7.52 1.48 4.41
C PRO A 19 -6.99 0.05 4.23
N ASP A 20 -7.01 -0.45 2.99
CA ASP A 20 -6.64 -1.83 2.64
C ASP A 20 -5.17 -2.00 2.23
N ALA A 21 -4.39 -0.91 2.22
CA ALA A 21 -2.97 -0.96 1.91
C ALA A 21 -2.10 -0.76 3.14
N ILE A 22 -0.94 -1.41 3.17
CA ILE A 22 0.13 -1.11 4.11
C ILE A 22 0.72 0.25 3.73
N VAL A 23 0.64 1.23 4.63
CA VAL A 23 1.18 2.57 4.40
C VAL A 23 2.63 2.62 4.87
N MET A 24 3.56 2.64 3.92
CA MET A 24 4.98 2.89 4.16
C MET A 24 5.23 4.40 4.19
N PHE A 25 5.36 4.94 5.41
CA PHE A 25 5.42 6.38 5.64
C PHE A 25 6.86 6.86 5.84
N ARG A 26 7.38 7.68 4.91
CA ARG A 26 8.77 8.13 4.98
C ARG A 26 9.02 9.10 6.13
N LEU A 27 9.97 8.73 6.98
CA LEU A 27 10.47 9.50 8.11
C LEU A 27 12.00 9.51 8.09
N GLY A 28 12.57 10.49 7.38
CA GLY A 28 14.02 10.58 7.20
C GLY A 28 14.53 9.41 6.36
N ASP A 29 15.46 8.64 6.93
CA ASP A 29 16.11 7.52 6.25
C ASP A 29 15.35 6.18 6.33
N PHE A 30 14.14 6.18 6.88
CA PHE A 30 13.31 4.99 7.05
C PHE A 30 11.91 5.18 6.46
N TYR A 31 11.32 4.09 5.99
CA TYR A 31 9.87 3.96 5.87
C TYR A 31 9.35 3.25 7.10
N GLU A 32 8.47 3.93 7.83
CA GLU A 32 7.83 3.37 9.01
C GLU A 32 6.38 2.99 8.71
N MET A 33 5.94 1.91 9.32
CA MET A 33 4.55 1.47 9.36
C MET A 33 4.09 1.50 10.81
N PHE A 34 2.80 1.74 11.04
CA PHE A 34 2.26 1.87 12.38
C PHE A 34 1.01 1.01 12.58
N ASP A 35 0.63 0.79 13.84
CA ASP A 35 -0.60 0.09 14.21
C ASP A 35 -0.67 -1.30 13.55
N GLN A 36 -1.79 -1.64 12.92
CA GLN A 36 -1.99 -2.93 12.26
C GLN A 36 -1.08 -3.14 11.04
N ASP A 37 -0.68 -2.06 10.36
CA ASP A 37 0.29 -2.15 9.25
C ASP A 37 1.65 -2.60 9.79
N ALA A 38 2.07 -2.11 10.97
CA ALA A 38 3.31 -2.52 11.61
C ALA A 38 3.28 -3.98 12.05
N GLU A 39 2.17 -4.42 12.66
CA GLU A 39 2.02 -5.81 13.09
C GLU A 39 2.04 -6.78 11.90
N THR A 40 1.35 -6.41 10.82
CA THR A 40 1.33 -7.19 9.58
C THR A 40 2.71 -7.23 8.96
N ALA A 41 3.31 -6.08 8.68
CA ALA A 41 4.63 -6.01 8.05
C ALA A 41 5.71 -6.70 8.89
N SER A 42 5.67 -6.56 10.22
CA SER A 42 6.60 -7.26 11.13
C SER A 42 6.53 -8.78 10.96
N ARG A 43 5.32 -9.34 10.94
CA ARG A 43 5.12 -10.78 10.76
C ARG A 43 5.50 -11.25 9.36
N GLU A 44 5.10 -10.52 8.33
CA GLU A 44 5.30 -10.95 6.94
C GLU A 44 6.74 -10.76 6.45
N LEU A 45 7.45 -9.77 6.99
CA LEU A 45 8.80 -9.40 6.56
C LEU A 45 9.90 -9.80 7.56
N ASP A 46 9.53 -10.39 8.69
CA ASP A 46 10.41 -10.73 9.81
C ASP A 46 11.12 -9.48 10.40
N LEU A 47 10.39 -8.36 10.49
CA LEU A 47 10.92 -7.13 11.08
C LEU A 47 10.68 -7.10 12.59
N VAL A 48 11.56 -6.43 13.32
CA VAL A 48 11.36 -6.20 14.76
C VAL A 48 10.18 -5.26 14.97
N LEU A 49 9.12 -5.74 15.63
CA LEU A 49 8.02 -4.90 16.09
C LEU A 49 8.45 -4.13 17.35
N THR A 50 8.35 -2.81 17.28
CA THR A 50 8.64 -1.90 18.39
C THR A 50 7.41 -1.07 18.74
N GLY A 51 7.55 -0.12 19.67
CA GLY A 51 6.49 0.84 19.98
C GLY A 51 6.99 2.27 19.84
N ARG A 52 6.25 3.16 19.17
CA ARG A 52 6.55 4.59 19.10
C ARG A 52 5.65 5.39 20.04
N ALA A 53 6.21 6.29 20.83
CA ALA A 53 5.43 7.21 21.65
C ALA A 53 4.72 8.25 20.77
N VAL A 54 3.39 8.35 20.89
CA VAL A 54 2.57 9.27 20.07
C VAL A 54 1.86 10.34 20.91
N ALA A 55 1.69 10.11 22.21
CA ALA A 55 1.20 11.07 23.18
C ALA A 55 1.71 10.71 24.59
N LYS A 56 1.40 11.53 25.61
CA LYS A 56 1.77 11.26 27.01
C LYS A 56 1.18 9.93 27.46
N GLY A 57 2.03 8.90 27.59
CA GLY A 57 1.65 7.57 28.08
C GLY A 57 1.13 6.61 27.01
N GLU A 58 1.00 7.05 25.75
CA GLU A 58 0.49 6.22 24.66
C GLU A 58 1.61 5.84 23.69
N ARG A 59 1.77 4.53 23.47
CA ARG A 59 2.66 3.97 22.45
C ARG A 59 1.84 3.18 21.44
N VAL A 60 2.22 3.29 20.17
CA VAL A 60 1.61 2.52 19.07
C VAL A 60 2.63 1.54 18.52
N PRO A 61 2.19 0.35 18.05
CA PRO A 61 3.06 -0.56 17.30
C PRO A 61 3.73 0.15 16.13
N MET A 62 5.01 -0.13 15.92
CA MET A 62 5.80 0.44 14.83
C MET A 62 6.90 -0.53 14.40
N CYS A 63 7.08 -0.68 13.10
CA CYS A 63 8.28 -1.25 12.51
C CYS A 63 8.69 -0.40 11.30
N GLY A 64 9.93 -0.56 10.84
CA GLY A 64 10.40 0.20 9.69
C GLY A 64 11.51 -0.50 8.94
N VAL A 65 11.72 -0.03 7.71
CA VAL A 65 12.75 -0.50 6.80
C VAL A 65 13.59 0.67 6.31
N PRO A 66 14.89 0.47 6.06
CA PRO A 66 15.74 1.56 5.58
C PRO A 66 15.35 1.94 4.14
N HIS A 67 15.38 3.24 3.84
CA HIS A 67 14.82 3.76 2.59
C HIS A 67 15.48 3.18 1.33
N HIS A 68 16.78 2.93 1.37
CA HIS A 68 17.54 2.39 0.23
C HIS A 68 17.20 0.92 -0.08
N ALA A 69 16.53 0.22 0.84
CA ALA A 69 16.13 -1.18 0.65
C ALA A 69 14.60 -1.34 0.51
N VAL A 70 13.83 -0.23 0.47
CA VAL A 70 12.37 -0.27 0.53
C VAL A 70 11.75 -1.14 -0.56
N ASP A 71 12.28 -1.07 -1.78
CA ASP A 71 11.74 -1.81 -2.92
C ASP A 71 11.77 -3.33 -2.69
N THR A 72 12.82 -3.85 -2.06
CA THR A 72 12.91 -5.28 -1.72
C THR A 72 11.81 -5.71 -0.74
N TYR A 73 11.46 -4.84 0.22
CA TYR A 73 10.40 -5.14 1.19
C TYR A 73 9.00 -4.97 0.58
N ILE A 74 8.82 -3.98 -0.31
CA ILE A 74 7.60 -3.81 -1.09
C ILE A 74 7.36 -5.08 -1.92
N ALA A 75 8.36 -5.55 -2.66
CA ALA A 75 8.27 -6.77 -3.48
C ALA A 75 7.74 -7.97 -2.67
N ARG A 76 8.36 -8.23 -1.50
CA ARG A 76 7.96 -9.32 -0.61
C ARG A 76 6.52 -9.21 -0.09
N LEU A 77 6.04 -8.00 0.19
CA LEU A 77 4.65 -7.78 0.61
C LEU A 77 3.68 -8.03 -0.53
N VAL A 78 4.02 -7.51 -1.71
CA VAL A 78 3.18 -7.63 -2.90
C VAL A 78 3.08 -9.08 -3.37
N GLU A 79 4.18 -9.84 -3.33
CA GLU A 79 4.18 -11.29 -3.59
C GLU A 79 3.24 -12.07 -2.66
N ARG A 80 3.05 -11.57 -1.43
CA ARG A 80 2.12 -12.13 -0.43
C ARG A 80 0.68 -11.62 -0.60
N GLY A 81 0.40 -10.82 -1.63
CA GLY A 81 -0.92 -10.30 -1.96
C GLY A 81 -1.29 -8.98 -1.28
N TYR A 82 -0.35 -8.32 -0.59
CA TYR A 82 -0.63 -7.03 0.06
C TYR A 82 -0.56 -5.86 -0.92
N HIS A 83 -1.44 -4.88 -0.73
CA HIS A 83 -1.31 -3.57 -1.36
C HIS A 83 -0.39 -2.70 -0.52
N VAL A 84 0.46 -1.89 -1.15
CA VAL A 84 1.40 -1.01 -0.47
C VAL A 84 1.27 0.40 -1.00
N ALA A 85 1.06 1.37 -0.10
CA ALA A 85 1.08 2.80 -0.41
C ALA A 85 2.37 3.40 0.12
N VAL A 86 3.18 3.97 -0.77
CA VAL A 86 4.46 4.61 -0.44
C VAL A 86 4.24 6.10 -0.32
N VAL A 87 4.44 6.63 0.88
CA VAL A 87 4.26 8.05 1.20
C VAL A 87 5.63 8.71 1.36
N GLU A 88 5.96 9.61 0.45
CA GLU A 88 7.24 10.31 0.36
C GLU A 88 7.25 11.65 1.07
N GLN A 89 8.44 12.10 1.45
CA GLN A 89 8.66 13.48 1.89
C GLN A 89 8.86 14.38 0.67
N ILE A 90 8.13 15.49 0.62
CA ILE A 90 8.19 16.45 -0.47
C ILE A 90 8.81 17.75 0.01
N GLY A 91 9.79 18.22 -0.76
CA GLY A 91 10.59 19.40 -0.41
C GLY A 91 11.67 19.11 0.63
N ASN A 92 12.59 20.07 0.77
CA ASN A 92 13.76 19.91 1.64
C ASN A 92 13.55 20.49 3.05
N GLU A 93 12.50 21.29 3.26
CA GLU A 93 12.27 22.03 4.50
C GLU A 93 10.86 21.81 5.07
N PRO A 94 10.71 21.68 6.41
CA PRO A 94 9.40 21.62 7.05
C PRO A 94 8.61 22.92 6.87
N ILE A 95 7.34 22.82 6.50
CA ILE A 95 6.42 23.96 6.46
C ILE A 95 5.67 23.98 7.80
N ASN A 96 5.85 25.06 8.57
CA ASN A 96 5.27 25.19 9.93
C ASN A 96 5.64 24.01 10.85
N GLY A 97 6.86 23.49 10.74
CA GLY A 97 7.35 22.38 11.55
C GLY A 97 6.82 21.00 11.14
N LEU A 98 6.10 20.89 10.02
CA LEU A 98 5.65 19.63 9.43
C LEU A 98 6.22 19.47 8.02
N THR A 99 6.95 18.37 7.77
CA THR A 99 7.40 18.04 6.42
C THR A 99 6.20 17.65 5.55
N PRO A 100 5.97 18.31 4.40
CA PRO A 100 4.95 17.89 3.45
C PRO A 100 5.22 16.48 2.95
N ARG A 101 4.13 15.77 2.64
CA ARG A 101 4.20 14.39 2.14
C ARG A 101 3.14 14.16 1.09
N GLU A 102 3.44 13.25 0.17
CA GLU A 102 2.49 12.79 -0.84
C GLU A 102 2.66 11.30 -1.11
N VAL A 103 1.65 10.68 -1.68
CA VAL A 103 1.73 9.30 -2.14
C VAL A 103 2.50 9.30 -3.45
N SER A 104 3.68 8.70 -3.45
CA SER A 104 4.48 8.57 -4.68
C SER A 104 4.01 7.40 -5.51
N ARG A 105 3.63 6.29 -4.86
CA ARG A 105 3.25 5.03 -5.51
C ARG A 105 2.21 4.29 -4.69
N VAL A 106 1.30 3.62 -5.39
CA VAL A 106 0.44 2.56 -4.83
C VAL A 106 0.70 1.31 -5.64
N ILE A 107 1.27 0.30 -5.00
CA ILE A 107 1.64 -0.96 -5.61
C ILE A 107 0.63 -2.02 -5.18
N THR A 108 0.04 -2.71 -6.14
CA THR A 108 -0.86 -3.85 -5.93
C THR A 108 -0.35 -5.05 -6.73
N PRO A 109 -0.66 -6.30 -6.35
CA PRO A 109 -0.18 -7.48 -7.07
C PRO A 109 -0.41 -7.44 -8.58
N GLY A 110 -1.57 -6.93 -9.04
CA GLY A 110 -1.90 -6.82 -10.46
C GLY A 110 -1.35 -5.58 -11.16
N THR A 111 -0.72 -4.64 -10.43
CA THR A 111 -0.25 -3.36 -10.99
C THR A 111 1.25 -3.11 -10.82
N VAL A 112 2.04 -4.17 -10.64
CA VAL A 112 3.50 -4.07 -10.54
C VAL A 112 4.12 -3.92 -11.92
N ILE A 113 5.09 -3.02 -12.05
CA ILE A 113 5.85 -2.79 -13.30
C ILE A 113 7.36 -2.93 -13.11
N GLU A 114 7.83 -2.92 -11.87
CA GLU A 114 9.24 -2.99 -11.55
C GLU A 114 9.81 -4.38 -11.87
N PRO A 115 10.83 -4.50 -12.74
CA PRO A 115 11.37 -5.80 -13.14
C PRO A 115 11.84 -6.64 -11.95
N GLY A 116 12.38 -6.02 -10.91
CA GLY A 116 12.82 -6.71 -9.70
C GLY A 116 11.70 -7.27 -8.81
N MET A 117 10.44 -6.99 -9.13
CA MET A 117 9.25 -7.47 -8.41
C MET A 117 8.38 -8.42 -9.27
N LEU A 118 8.77 -8.65 -10.52
CA LEU A 118 8.06 -9.50 -11.46
C LEU A 118 8.87 -10.76 -11.73
N SER A 119 8.18 -11.87 -11.94
CA SER A 119 8.81 -13.11 -12.37
C SER A 119 8.89 -13.12 -13.89
N GLU A 120 10.09 -13.38 -14.43
CA GLU A 120 10.36 -13.28 -15.88
C GLU A 120 9.61 -14.33 -16.72
N ASP A 121 9.11 -15.39 -16.09
CA ASP A 121 8.48 -16.55 -16.72
C ASP A 121 6.95 -16.57 -16.66
N ARG A 122 6.32 -15.52 -16.13
CA ARG A 122 4.85 -15.42 -15.99
C ARG A 122 4.32 -14.03 -16.29
N HIS A 123 3.15 -14.01 -16.90
CA HIS A 123 2.35 -12.80 -17.06
C HIS A 123 1.80 -12.31 -15.71
N ASN A 124 1.60 -11.00 -15.60
CA ASN A 124 1.00 -10.38 -14.42
C ASN A 124 -0.28 -9.65 -14.82
N TYR A 125 -1.37 -10.41 -14.93
CA TYR A 125 -2.66 -9.88 -15.34
C TYR A 125 -3.43 -9.24 -14.17
N LEU A 126 -3.98 -8.05 -14.40
CA LEU A 126 -5.06 -7.49 -13.62
C LEU A 126 -6.40 -7.81 -14.33
N LEU A 127 -7.34 -8.36 -13.57
CA LEU A 127 -8.66 -8.77 -14.05
C LEU A 127 -9.76 -7.93 -13.39
N ALA A 128 -10.71 -7.46 -14.19
CA ALA A 128 -11.94 -6.84 -13.72
C ALA A 128 -13.15 -7.66 -14.20
N LEU A 129 -14.12 -7.85 -13.30
CA LEU A 129 -15.39 -8.50 -13.58
C LEU A 129 -16.53 -7.49 -13.41
N ALA A 130 -17.48 -7.50 -14.33
CA ALA A 130 -18.68 -6.68 -14.34
C ALA A 130 -19.92 -7.58 -14.46
N PRO A 131 -20.44 -8.11 -13.34
CA PRO A 131 -21.64 -8.94 -13.36
C PRO A 131 -22.88 -8.13 -13.77
N GLU A 132 -23.63 -8.65 -14.74
CA GLU A 132 -24.95 -8.12 -15.11
C GLU A 132 -26.02 -8.80 -14.24
N PRO A 133 -26.81 -8.07 -13.44
CA PRO A 133 -27.86 -8.67 -12.64
C PRO A 133 -28.99 -9.21 -13.53
N ASP A 134 -29.59 -10.34 -13.13
CA ASP A 134 -30.82 -10.83 -13.75
C ASP A 134 -32.01 -9.88 -13.50
N ARG A 135 -33.14 -10.15 -14.16
CA ARG A 135 -34.34 -9.31 -14.08
C ARG A 135 -34.84 -9.10 -12.65
N ASP A 136 -34.72 -10.13 -11.81
CA ASP A 136 -35.22 -10.13 -10.44
C ASP A 136 -34.15 -9.69 -9.43
N ARG A 137 -32.92 -9.39 -9.90
CA ARG A 137 -31.72 -9.02 -9.12
C ARG A 137 -31.31 -10.08 -8.09
N THR A 138 -31.62 -11.34 -8.36
CA THR A 138 -31.33 -12.49 -7.50
C THR A 138 -30.13 -13.31 -7.97
N GLY A 139 -29.74 -13.13 -9.23
CA GLY A 139 -28.62 -13.81 -9.87
C GLY A 139 -27.95 -12.92 -10.93
N TRP A 140 -27.09 -13.53 -11.75
CA TRP A 140 -26.39 -12.86 -12.83
C TRP A 140 -26.93 -13.34 -14.18
N ALA A 141 -27.30 -12.41 -15.06
CA ALA A 141 -27.71 -12.70 -16.44
C ALA A 141 -26.51 -12.96 -17.37
N GLY A 142 -25.35 -12.41 -17.01
CA GLY A 142 -24.08 -12.54 -17.71
C GLY A 142 -22.95 -11.87 -16.92
N VAL A 143 -21.71 -12.03 -17.35
CA VAL A 143 -20.56 -11.36 -16.73
C VAL A 143 -19.63 -10.79 -17.79
N GLY A 144 -19.50 -9.46 -17.81
CA GLY A 144 -18.43 -8.80 -18.56
C GLY A 144 -17.09 -9.01 -17.87
N LEU A 145 -16.03 -9.22 -18.65
CA LEU A 145 -14.68 -9.47 -18.15
C LEU A 145 -13.69 -8.66 -18.96
N ALA A 146 -12.76 -7.98 -18.29
CA ALA A 146 -11.64 -7.29 -18.93
C ALA A 146 -10.34 -7.64 -18.20
N TYR A 147 -9.27 -7.91 -18.94
CA TYR A 147 -7.95 -8.16 -18.37
C TYR A 147 -6.87 -7.34 -19.05
N VAL A 148 -5.83 -7.00 -18.29
CA VAL A 148 -4.68 -6.23 -18.77
C VAL A 148 -3.39 -6.79 -18.19
N ASP A 149 -2.35 -6.94 -19.00
CA ASP A 149 -0.97 -7.01 -18.52
C ASP A 149 -0.33 -5.64 -18.74
N ILE A 150 -0.16 -4.91 -17.65
CA ILE A 150 0.33 -3.53 -17.71
C ILE A 150 1.80 -3.43 -18.12
N THR A 151 2.54 -4.54 -18.06
CA THR A 151 3.97 -4.59 -18.39
C THR A 151 4.19 -4.73 -19.89
N THR A 152 3.23 -5.36 -20.60
CA THR A 152 3.28 -5.58 -22.05
C THR A 152 2.33 -4.68 -22.83
N GLY A 153 1.32 -4.10 -22.15
CA GLY A 153 0.23 -3.35 -22.78
C GLY A 153 -0.84 -4.25 -23.40
N GLU A 154 -0.78 -5.57 -23.17
CA GLU A 154 -1.84 -6.48 -23.58
C GLU A 154 -3.13 -6.13 -22.85
N PHE A 155 -4.22 -5.96 -23.62
CA PHE A 155 -5.54 -5.66 -23.09
C PHE A 155 -6.59 -6.38 -23.93
N ALA A 156 -7.53 -7.05 -23.25
CA ALA A 156 -8.68 -7.65 -23.91
C ALA A 156 -9.91 -7.63 -23.00
N ALA A 157 -11.08 -7.77 -23.62
CA ALA A 157 -12.36 -7.88 -22.93
C ALA A 157 -13.26 -8.90 -23.63
N THR A 158 -14.12 -9.57 -22.85
CA THR A 158 -15.08 -10.58 -23.31
C THR A 158 -16.28 -10.63 -22.36
N GLU A 159 -17.26 -11.49 -22.65
CA GLU A 159 -18.44 -11.75 -21.82
C GLU A 159 -18.66 -13.25 -21.66
N LEU A 160 -19.13 -13.66 -20.48
CA LEU A 160 -19.51 -15.03 -20.11
C LEU A 160 -21.03 -15.17 -19.99
#